data_AF-E8WQ90-F1
#
_entry.id   AF-E8WQ90-F1
#
_cell.length_a   1.000
_cell.length_b   1.000
_cell.length_c   1.000
_cell.angle_alpha   90.00
_cell.angle_beta   90.00
_cell.angle_gamma   90.00
#
_symmetry.space_group_name_H-M   'P 1'
#
loop_
_entity.id
_entity.type
_entity.pdbx_description
1 polymer ?
#
loop_
_entity_poly.entity_id
_entity_poly.type
_entity_poly.pdbx_seq_one_letter_code
_entity_poly.pdbx_strand_id
1 'polypeptide(L)'
;MTVDKIKGYNEFELDVEDILKKQLPAHFQQVEAAPLTLENIYEIPEGAKGAYLLLKDGEEVYAGKTDAKHGFRNRLQRHFYSMKDRHNLPPESMSFKAVRIWVFSALDVESILITQLKAGRKGALPWNNSGFGSNDPGRRRDTQIPANFDIWHPINVELKLDFIKAGTYRVSEVLETLADNLPYYIRYEKNGKKGHPEFDTTYVTLAEDKMSAVEVLEAIVQAFPDVSWQATIFHGRIILYKENKNYVYATYVINKFGVTKLTPHLPV
;
A
#
# COMPACT_ATOMS: atom_id res chain seq x y z
N MET A 1 46.72 -0.28 -19.07
CA MET A 1 47.68 -1.38 -18.91
C MET A 1 47.12 -2.57 -19.68
N THR A 2 47.72 -2.86 -20.82
CA THR A 2 47.31 -3.96 -21.71
C THR A 2 47.86 -5.25 -21.11
N VAL A 3 46.98 -6.12 -20.62
CA VAL A 3 47.38 -7.44 -20.11
C VAL A 3 47.78 -8.29 -21.31
N ASP A 4 49.01 -8.79 -21.32
CA ASP A 4 49.51 -9.69 -22.37
C ASP A 4 48.59 -10.91 -22.49
N LYS A 5 48.27 -11.29 -23.73
CA LYS A 5 47.48 -12.48 -24.03
C LYS A 5 48.15 -13.73 -23.45
N ILE A 6 47.59 -14.26 -22.36
CA ILE A 6 48.05 -15.52 -21.77
C ILE A 6 47.61 -16.68 -22.67
N LYS A 7 48.57 -17.45 -23.18
CA LYS A 7 48.30 -18.56 -24.09
C LYS A 7 47.52 -19.66 -23.36
N GLY A 8 46.34 -20.03 -23.88
CA GLY A 8 45.46 -21.04 -23.28
C GLY A 8 44.46 -20.50 -22.24
N TYR A 9 44.49 -19.20 -21.94
CA TYR A 9 43.53 -18.51 -21.09
C TYR A 9 42.77 -17.47 -21.90
N ASN A 10 41.47 -17.36 -21.64
CA ASN A 10 40.66 -16.26 -22.16
C ASN A 10 39.60 -15.91 -21.12
N GLU A 11 39.26 -14.63 -21.04
CA GLU A 11 38.17 -14.17 -20.19
C GLU A 11 36.87 -14.21 -20.99
N PHE A 12 35.83 -14.74 -20.35
CA PHE A 12 34.48 -14.71 -20.89
C PHE A 12 33.58 -14.04 -19.86
N GLU A 13 33.04 -12.88 -20.22
CA GLU A 13 32.08 -12.15 -19.41
C GLU A 13 30.67 -12.39 -19.95
N LEU A 14 29.77 -12.85 -19.08
CA LEU A 14 28.37 -13.02 -19.41
C LEU A 14 27.61 -11.77 -18.94
N ASP A 15 27.22 -10.92 -19.90
CA ASP A 15 26.45 -9.70 -19.62
C ASP A 15 24.97 -10.03 -19.37
N VAL A 16 24.67 -10.43 -18.13
CA VAL A 16 23.30 -10.75 -17.70
C VAL A 16 22.38 -9.53 -17.82
N GLU A 17 22.91 -8.31 -17.61
CA GLU A 17 22.08 -7.11 -17.67
C GLU A 17 21.59 -6.81 -19.08
N ASP A 18 22.46 -6.90 -20.09
CA ASP A 18 22.07 -6.71 -21.49
C ASP A 18 21.05 -7.76 -21.94
N ILE A 19 21.23 -9.01 -21.50
CA ILE A 19 20.23 -10.08 -21.73
C ILE A 19 18.89 -9.70 -21.11
N LEU A 20 18.86 -9.26 -19.85
CA LEU A 20 17.62 -8.84 -19.19
C LEU A 20 16.99 -7.63 -19.90
N LYS A 21 17.78 -6.63 -20.28
CA LYS A 21 17.30 -5.44 -21.01
C LYS A 21 16.59 -5.83 -22.30
N LYS A 22 17.17 -6.77 -23.06
CA LYS A 22 16.64 -7.21 -24.37
C LYS A 22 15.47 -8.19 -24.26
N GLN A 23 15.54 -9.14 -23.33
CA GLN A 23 14.63 -10.29 -23.32
C GLN A 23 13.50 -10.16 -22.30
N LEU A 24 13.71 -9.52 -21.16
CA LEU A 24 12.71 -9.48 -20.09
C LEU A 24 11.42 -8.76 -20.50
N PRO A 25 11.46 -7.56 -21.15
CA PRO A 25 10.23 -6.91 -21.60
C PRO A 25 9.44 -7.76 -22.60
N ALA A 26 10.13 -8.38 -23.57
CA ALA A 26 9.52 -9.26 -24.55
C ALA A 26 8.92 -10.52 -23.89
N HIS A 27 9.56 -11.05 -22.86
CA HIS A 27 9.02 -12.17 -22.11
C HIS A 27 7.72 -11.79 -21.37
N PHE A 28 7.64 -10.59 -20.77
CA PHE A 28 6.39 -10.10 -20.18
C PHE A 28 5.25 -9.94 -21.18
N GLN A 29 5.54 -9.68 -22.46
CA GLN A 29 4.50 -9.62 -23.51
C GLN A 29 3.89 -11.00 -23.79
N GLN A 30 4.63 -12.09 -23.57
CA GLN A 30 4.17 -13.46 -23.76
C GLN A 30 3.40 -14.01 -22.56
N VAL A 31 3.57 -13.40 -21.38
CA VAL A 31 2.86 -13.79 -20.17
C VAL A 31 1.44 -13.26 -20.21
N GLU A 32 0.47 -14.16 -20.13
CA GLU A 32 -0.94 -13.80 -19.95
C GLU A 32 -1.14 -13.14 -18.58
N ALA A 33 -1.94 -12.08 -18.54
CA ALA A 33 -2.25 -11.40 -17.29
C ALA A 33 -3.33 -12.17 -16.53
N ALA A 34 -3.12 -12.38 -15.23
CA ALA A 34 -4.14 -12.95 -14.35
C ALA A 34 -4.81 -11.83 -13.53
N PRO A 35 -6.14 -11.90 -13.26
CA PRO A 35 -6.80 -10.98 -12.33
C PRO A 35 -6.07 -10.91 -10.99
N LEU A 36 -5.96 -9.71 -10.40
CA LEU A 36 -5.30 -9.54 -9.11
C LEU A 36 -6.25 -9.94 -7.97
N THR A 37 -6.39 -11.25 -7.77
CA THR A 37 -7.18 -11.85 -6.70
C THR A 37 -6.30 -12.70 -5.80
N LEU A 38 -6.72 -12.92 -4.55
CA LEU A 38 -5.99 -13.81 -3.64
C LEU A 38 -5.85 -15.23 -4.21
N GLU A 39 -6.89 -15.73 -4.88
CA GLU A 39 -6.91 -17.03 -5.55
C GLU A 39 -5.75 -17.15 -6.55
N ASN A 40 -5.68 -16.26 -7.54
CA ASN A 40 -4.61 -16.25 -8.55
C ASN A 40 -3.22 -16.00 -7.94
N ILE A 41 -3.13 -15.20 -6.88
CA ILE A 41 -1.88 -14.98 -6.16
C ILE A 41 -1.39 -16.29 -5.50
N TYR A 42 -2.29 -17.09 -4.93
CA TYR A 42 -1.95 -18.36 -4.28
C TYR A 42 -1.60 -19.48 -5.26
N GLU A 43 -1.99 -19.38 -6.53
CA GLU A 43 -1.54 -20.32 -7.58
C GLU A 43 -0.04 -20.20 -7.89
N ILE A 44 0.56 -19.03 -7.65
CA ILE A 44 2.01 -18.82 -7.85
C ILE A 44 2.78 -19.76 -6.91
N PRO A 45 3.83 -20.47 -7.36
CA PRO A 45 4.61 -21.35 -6.49
C PRO A 45 5.16 -20.64 -5.25
N GLU A 46 5.07 -21.31 -4.09
CA GLU A 46 5.56 -20.76 -2.84
C GLU A 46 7.06 -20.46 -2.91
N GLY A 47 7.47 -19.33 -2.34
CA GLY A 47 8.87 -18.88 -2.36
C GLY A 47 9.38 -18.42 -3.72
N ALA A 48 8.57 -18.45 -4.79
CA ALA A 48 8.96 -17.89 -6.08
C ALA A 48 9.22 -16.38 -5.98
N LYS A 49 10.29 -15.96 -6.65
CA LYS A 49 10.83 -14.60 -6.63
C LYS A 49 11.23 -14.15 -8.03
N GLY A 50 11.18 -12.86 -8.29
CA GLY A 50 11.53 -12.25 -9.57
C GLY A 50 10.90 -10.87 -9.73
N ALA A 51 10.46 -10.56 -10.94
CA ALA A 51 9.82 -9.29 -11.30
C ALA A 51 8.34 -9.49 -11.60
N TYR A 52 7.55 -8.44 -11.42
CA TYR A 52 6.12 -8.43 -11.73
C TYR A 52 5.67 -7.08 -12.27
N LEU A 53 4.57 -7.12 -13.01
CA LEU A 53 3.84 -5.94 -13.50
C LEU A 53 2.45 -5.93 -12.88
N LEU A 54 1.95 -4.76 -12.52
CA LEU A 54 0.53 -4.52 -12.29
C LEU A 54 -0.04 -3.79 -13.48
N LEU A 55 -1.24 -4.19 -13.87
CA LEU A 55 -1.97 -3.63 -15.00
C LEU A 55 -3.33 -3.14 -14.52
N LYS A 56 -3.74 -1.98 -15.02
CA LYS A 56 -5.09 -1.43 -14.83
C LYS A 56 -5.76 -1.37 -16.19
N ASP A 57 -6.91 -2.03 -16.33
CA ASP A 57 -7.65 -2.12 -17.60
C ASP A 57 -6.78 -2.65 -18.77
N GLY A 58 -5.85 -3.56 -18.46
CA GLY A 58 -4.90 -4.15 -19.42
C GLY A 58 -3.64 -3.32 -19.68
N GLU A 59 -3.54 -2.10 -19.15
CA GLU A 59 -2.39 -1.21 -19.34
C GLU A 59 -1.41 -1.28 -18.17
N GLU A 60 -0.10 -1.31 -18.44
CA GLU A 60 0.91 -1.43 -17.37
C GLU A 60 1.04 -0.15 -16.55
N VAL A 61 0.69 -0.24 -15.26
CA VAL A 61 0.71 0.90 -14.34
C VAL A 61 1.89 0.90 -13.38
N TYR A 62 2.42 -0.28 -13.05
CA TYR A 62 3.52 -0.45 -12.11
C TYR A 62 4.40 -1.63 -12.48
N ALA A 63 5.72 -1.46 -12.35
CA ALA A 63 6.70 -2.54 -12.38
C ALA A 63 7.40 -2.63 -11.02
N GLY A 64 7.58 -3.84 -10.52
CA GLY A 64 8.27 -4.07 -9.25
C GLY A 64 8.98 -5.41 -9.21
N LYS A 65 9.71 -5.62 -8.12
CA LYS A 65 10.37 -6.90 -7.82
C LYS A 65 10.06 -7.41 -6.42
N THR A 66 10.23 -8.70 -6.25
CA THR A 66 10.27 -9.32 -4.92
C THR A 66 11.58 -8.95 -4.22
N ASP A 67 11.68 -9.25 -2.92
CA ASP A 67 12.94 -9.08 -2.19
C ASP A 67 13.48 -10.43 -1.71
N ALA A 68 14.68 -10.43 -1.11
CA ALA A 68 15.33 -11.67 -0.66
C ALA A 68 14.50 -12.43 0.40
N LYS A 69 13.62 -11.75 1.14
CA LYS A 69 12.81 -12.32 2.22
C LYS A 69 11.40 -12.68 1.75
N HIS A 70 10.78 -11.86 0.91
CA HIS A 70 9.38 -11.97 0.52
C HIS A 70 9.25 -12.28 -0.98
N GLY A 71 8.63 -13.42 -1.30
CA GLY A 71 8.30 -13.82 -2.67
C GLY A 71 7.05 -13.13 -3.24
N PHE A 72 6.61 -13.59 -4.42
CA PHE A 72 5.49 -13.00 -5.15
C PHE A 72 4.20 -12.96 -4.34
N ARG A 73 3.83 -14.07 -3.68
CA ARG A 73 2.61 -14.16 -2.86
C ARG A 73 2.50 -12.99 -1.88
N ASN A 74 3.54 -12.76 -1.08
CA ASN A 74 3.60 -11.69 -0.09
C ASN A 74 3.47 -10.30 -0.74
N ARG A 75 4.20 -10.03 -1.82
CA ARG A 75 4.22 -8.71 -2.45
C ARG A 75 2.93 -8.37 -3.17
N LEU A 76 2.39 -9.31 -3.95
CA LEU A 76 1.13 -9.13 -4.67
C LEU A 76 -0.06 -9.07 -3.72
N GLN A 77 -0.05 -9.85 -2.63
CA GLN A 77 -1.08 -9.77 -1.59
C GLN A 77 -1.11 -8.38 -0.93
N ARG A 78 0.07 -7.82 -0.60
CA ARG A 78 0.15 -6.45 -0.08
C ARG A 78 -0.44 -5.43 -1.07
N HIS A 79 -0.17 -5.58 -2.36
CA HIS A 79 -0.75 -4.71 -3.39
C HIS A 79 -2.26 -4.87 -3.52
N PHE A 80 -2.76 -6.11 -3.54
CA PHE A 80 -4.19 -6.43 -3.54
C PHE A 80 -4.90 -5.71 -2.39
N TYR A 81 -4.41 -5.89 -1.16
CA TYR A 81 -5.00 -5.19 -0.01
C TYR A 81 -4.86 -3.68 -0.15
N SER A 82 -3.71 -3.16 -0.56
CA SER A 82 -3.52 -1.71 -0.71
C SER A 82 -4.50 -1.07 -1.70
N MET A 83 -5.12 -1.84 -2.61
CA MET A 83 -6.00 -1.30 -3.66
C MET A 83 -7.49 -1.57 -3.44
N LYS A 84 -7.87 -2.64 -2.73
CA LYS A 84 -9.25 -3.14 -2.73
C LYS A 84 -10.34 -2.16 -2.24
N ASP A 85 -9.99 -1.25 -1.33
CA ASP A 85 -10.93 -0.29 -0.74
C ASP A 85 -10.51 1.15 -1.06
N ARG A 86 -10.21 1.44 -2.33
CA ARG A 86 -9.86 2.78 -2.82
C ARG A 86 -10.86 3.28 -3.86
N HIS A 87 -11.11 4.59 -3.85
CA HIS A 87 -11.87 5.24 -4.90
C HIS A 87 -11.11 5.17 -6.23
N ASN A 88 -11.85 5.10 -7.34
CA ASN A 88 -11.33 5.07 -8.70
C ASN A 88 -10.38 3.89 -8.98
N LEU A 89 -10.45 2.83 -8.16
CA LEU A 89 -9.62 1.64 -8.33
C LEU A 89 -10.41 0.35 -8.05
N PRO A 90 -11.39 0.03 -8.92
CA PRO A 90 -12.14 -1.21 -8.81
C PRO A 90 -11.20 -2.43 -8.87
N PRO A 91 -11.29 -3.40 -7.94
CA PRO A 91 -10.45 -4.60 -7.95
C PRO A 91 -10.47 -5.36 -9.28
N GLU A 92 -11.62 -5.40 -9.95
CA GLU A 92 -11.81 -6.05 -11.25
C GLU A 92 -11.05 -5.39 -12.41
N SER A 93 -10.65 -4.13 -12.27
CA SER A 93 -9.78 -3.46 -13.26
C SER A 93 -8.32 -3.88 -13.15
N MET A 94 -7.94 -4.60 -12.08
CA MET A 94 -6.55 -4.92 -11.77
C MET A 94 -6.18 -6.34 -12.19
N SER A 95 -5.03 -6.45 -12.86
CA SER A 95 -4.39 -7.73 -13.17
C SER A 95 -2.89 -7.65 -12.93
N PHE A 96 -2.21 -8.80 -12.95
CA PHE A 96 -0.78 -8.87 -12.80
C PHE A 96 -0.15 -9.86 -13.78
N LYS A 97 1.15 -9.64 -14.02
CA LYS A 97 2.06 -10.60 -14.65
C LYS A 97 3.24 -10.82 -13.72
N ALA A 98 3.71 -12.06 -13.56
CA ALA A 98 4.85 -12.38 -12.70
C ALA A 98 5.82 -13.32 -13.42
N VAL A 99 7.10 -12.97 -13.40
CA VAL A 99 8.18 -13.74 -14.03
C VAL A 99 9.22 -14.11 -12.99
N ARG A 100 9.36 -15.41 -12.71
CA ARG A 100 10.36 -15.94 -11.80
C ARG A 100 11.77 -15.75 -12.37
N ILE A 101 12.69 -15.27 -11.54
CA ILE A 101 14.10 -15.07 -11.90
C ILE A 101 14.96 -15.66 -10.77
N TRP A 102 15.75 -16.70 -11.08
CA TRP A 102 16.46 -17.51 -10.08
C TRP A 102 17.61 -16.78 -9.37
N VAL A 103 18.21 -15.76 -9.99
CA VAL A 103 19.33 -14.96 -9.43
C VAL A 103 18.99 -13.46 -9.42
N PHE A 104 17.73 -13.12 -9.13
CA PHE A 104 17.25 -11.74 -9.21
C PHE A 104 17.86 -10.80 -8.18
N SER A 105 18.36 -11.30 -7.05
CA SER A 105 18.84 -10.47 -5.94
C SER A 105 20.19 -9.81 -6.21
N ALA A 106 20.97 -10.34 -7.16
CA ALA A 106 22.26 -9.79 -7.54
C ALA A 106 22.16 -8.68 -8.60
N LEU A 107 20.96 -8.44 -9.14
CA LEU A 107 20.74 -7.58 -10.30
C LEU A 107 19.69 -6.53 -10.00
N ASP A 108 19.83 -5.35 -10.59
CA ASP A 108 18.80 -4.30 -10.50
C ASP A 108 17.69 -4.50 -11.55
N VAL A 109 17.02 -5.64 -11.44
CA VAL A 109 15.97 -6.07 -12.40
C VAL A 109 14.84 -5.05 -12.49
N GLU A 110 14.49 -4.39 -11.38
CA GLU A 110 13.40 -3.42 -11.33
C GLU A 110 13.75 -2.16 -12.11
N SER A 111 14.93 -1.57 -11.88
CA SER A 111 15.37 -0.39 -12.65
C SER A 111 15.51 -0.71 -14.13
N ILE A 112 16.07 -1.88 -14.47
CA ILE A 112 16.15 -2.34 -15.86
C ILE A 112 14.75 -2.41 -16.49
N LEU A 113 13.81 -3.09 -15.84
CA LEU A 113 12.45 -3.28 -16.35
C LEU A 113 11.71 -1.95 -16.49
N ILE A 114 11.79 -1.06 -15.49
CA ILE A 114 11.18 0.28 -15.54
C ILE A 114 11.76 1.09 -16.70
N THR A 115 13.08 1.13 -16.85
CA THR A 115 13.73 1.90 -17.92
C THR A 115 13.32 1.38 -19.29
N GLN A 116 13.34 0.06 -19.50
CA GLN A 116 12.96 -0.51 -20.79
C GLN A 116 11.46 -0.30 -21.10
N LEU A 117 10.59 -0.45 -20.11
CA LEU A 117 9.16 -0.23 -20.30
C LEU A 117 8.82 1.26 -20.49
N LYS A 118 9.60 2.20 -19.93
CA LYS A 118 9.38 3.64 -20.16
C LYS A 118 9.99 4.14 -21.47
N ALA A 119 10.92 3.39 -22.08
CA ALA A 119 11.60 3.81 -23.31
C ALA A 119 10.58 4.10 -24.43
N GLY A 120 10.56 5.35 -24.89
CA GLY A 120 9.66 5.79 -25.97
C GLY A 120 8.17 5.93 -25.59
N ARG A 121 7.77 5.64 -24.34
CA ARG A 121 6.36 5.68 -23.91
C ARG A 121 6.14 6.74 -22.83
N LYS A 122 5.68 7.93 -23.24
CA LYS A 122 5.36 9.03 -22.32
C LYS A 122 4.22 8.61 -21.38
N GLY A 123 4.44 8.73 -20.08
CA GLY A 123 3.44 8.39 -19.07
C GLY A 123 3.33 6.89 -18.73
N ALA A 124 4.18 6.03 -19.31
CA ALA A 124 4.20 4.62 -18.95
C ALA A 124 4.57 4.41 -17.47
N LEU A 125 3.96 3.39 -16.85
CA LEU A 125 4.15 3.05 -15.44
C LEU A 125 3.94 4.25 -14.50
N PRO A 126 2.76 4.92 -14.55
CA PRO A 126 2.46 6.12 -13.78
C PRO A 126 2.57 5.94 -12.27
N TRP A 127 2.52 4.70 -11.76
CA TRP A 127 2.62 4.43 -10.33
C TRP A 127 4.05 4.25 -9.83
N ASN A 128 5.01 4.01 -10.72
CA ASN A 128 6.42 4.03 -10.33
C ASN A 128 6.84 5.47 -9.99
N ASN A 129 7.31 5.67 -8.75
CA ASN A 129 7.68 6.97 -8.16
C ASN A 129 6.49 7.90 -7.82
N SER A 130 5.24 7.43 -7.86
CA SER A 130 4.07 8.20 -7.41
C SER A 130 3.77 8.06 -5.91
N GLY A 131 4.56 7.24 -5.23
CA GLY A 131 4.39 6.81 -3.83
C GLY A 131 3.56 5.53 -3.66
N PHE A 132 3.08 4.92 -4.73
CA PHE A 132 2.56 3.55 -4.68
C PHE A 132 3.59 2.59 -4.07
N GLY A 133 3.16 1.73 -3.15
CA GLY A 133 4.04 0.80 -2.42
C GLY A 133 4.90 1.45 -1.33
N SER A 134 4.77 2.74 -1.05
CA SER A 134 5.48 3.40 0.07
C SER A 134 5.05 2.84 1.42
N ASN A 135 5.96 2.88 2.39
CA ASN A 135 5.64 2.57 3.78
C ASN A 135 5.05 3.80 4.48
N ASP A 136 4.32 3.56 5.57
CA ASP A 136 3.81 4.63 6.42
C ASP A 136 4.96 5.54 6.92
N PRO A 137 4.85 6.88 6.75
CA PRO A 137 5.92 7.79 7.13
C PRO A 137 6.10 7.93 8.65
N GLY A 138 5.31 7.30 9.52
CA GLY A 138 5.48 7.51 10.96
C GLY A 138 4.91 8.85 11.47
N ARG A 139 4.70 8.93 12.78
CA ARG A 139 4.24 10.15 13.47
C ARG A 139 5.21 11.32 13.20
N ARG A 140 4.69 12.54 13.19
CA ARG A 140 5.41 13.83 12.91
C ARG A 140 5.67 14.10 11.43
N ARG A 141 5.36 13.17 10.54
CA ARG A 141 5.34 13.39 9.08
C ARG A 141 3.93 13.49 8.52
N ASP A 142 2.94 13.66 9.39
CA ASP A 142 1.52 13.73 9.02
C ASP A 142 1.09 15.04 8.35
N THR A 143 1.98 16.04 8.27
CA THR A 143 1.75 17.30 7.54
C THR A 143 2.38 17.31 6.15
N GLN A 144 3.01 16.21 5.72
CA GLN A 144 3.62 16.11 4.40
C GLN A 144 2.56 16.05 3.29
N ILE A 145 2.93 16.54 2.11
CA ILE A 145 2.11 16.43 0.90
C ILE A 145 1.81 14.93 0.66
N PRO A 146 0.53 14.55 0.48
CA PRO A 146 0.17 13.17 0.17
C PRO A 146 0.84 12.71 -1.12
N ALA A 147 1.11 11.42 -1.22
CA ALA A 147 1.65 10.88 -2.45
C ALA A 147 0.64 10.98 -3.59
N ASN A 148 1.11 11.18 -4.83
CA ASN A 148 0.25 11.28 -6.01
C ASN A 148 -0.68 10.06 -6.14
N PHE A 149 -0.19 8.86 -5.84
CA PHE A 149 -1.04 7.66 -5.85
C PHE A 149 -2.23 7.76 -4.89
N ASP A 150 -2.01 8.21 -3.66
CA ASP A 150 -3.07 8.36 -2.67
C ASP A 150 -4.06 9.47 -3.07
N ILE A 151 -3.57 10.53 -3.73
CA ILE A 151 -4.41 11.61 -4.27
C ILE A 151 -5.34 11.06 -5.37
N TRP A 152 -4.81 10.29 -6.32
CA TRP A 152 -5.58 9.76 -7.44
C TRP A 152 -6.54 8.63 -7.03
N HIS A 153 -6.13 7.85 -6.03
CA HIS A 153 -6.85 6.67 -5.54
C HIS A 153 -7.02 6.73 -4.01
N PRO A 154 -7.78 7.68 -3.45
CA PRO A 154 -7.88 7.80 -2.00
C PRO A 154 -8.61 6.60 -1.38
N ILE A 155 -8.28 6.28 -0.13
CA ILE A 155 -8.97 5.24 0.65
C ILE A 155 -10.46 5.55 0.77
N ASN A 156 -11.29 4.52 0.65
CA ASN A 156 -12.73 4.63 0.81
C ASN A 156 -13.10 4.22 2.24
N VAL A 157 -13.28 5.22 3.10
CA VAL A 157 -13.63 5.05 4.53
C VAL A 157 -15.13 4.93 4.76
N GLU A 158 -15.93 5.09 3.72
CA GLU A 158 -17.40 5.01 3.75
C GLU A 158 -17.91 3.58 3.44
N LEU A 159 -17.03 2.66 3.00
CA LEU A 159 -17.38 1.25 2.82
C LEU A 159 -17.74 0.59 4.14
N LYS A 160 -18.79 -0.23 4.10
CA LYS A 160 -19.29 -1.00 5.25
C LYS A 160 -18.31 -2.13 5.57
N LEU A 161 -17.92 -2.25 6.84
CA LEU A 161 -16.89 -3.18 7.28
C LEU A 161 -17.52 -4.51 7.72
N ASP A 162 -17.50 -5.54 6.87
CA ASP A 162 -18.17 -6.83 7.15
C ASP A 162 -17.70 -7.54 8.44
N PHE A 163 -16.51 -7.19 8.94
CA PHE A 163 -15.91 -7.74 10.15
C PHE A 163 -16.30 -6.98 11.44
N ILE A 164 -17.06 -5.88 11.33
CA ILE A 164 -17.57 -5.11 12.49
C ILE A 164 -18.96 -5.59 12.88
N LYS A 165 -19.16 -5.82 14.18
CA LYS A 165 -20.41 -6.27 14.79
C LYS A 165 -20.90 -5.28 15.85
N ALA A 166 -22.21 -5.14 15.96
CA ALA A 166 -22.83 -4.38 17.02
C ALA A 166 -22.44 -4.95 18.40
N GLY A 167 -22.34 -4.09 19.41
CA GLY A 167 -21.98 -4.49 20.77
C GLY A 167 -21.12 -3.46 21.49
N THR A 168 -20.77 -3.78 22.73
CA THR A 168 -19.90 -2.95 23.57
C THR A 168 -18.53 -3.59 23.72
N TYR A 169 -17.49 -2.86 23.37
CA TYR A 169 -16.11 -3.34 23.31
C TYR A 169 -15.17 -2.34 24.00
N ARG A 170 -13.98 -2.80 24.39
CA ARG A 170 -12.90 -1.86 24.71
C ARG A 170 -12.43 -1.19 23.43
N VAL A 171 -12.02 0.08 23.54
CA VAL A 171 -11.49 0.79 22.38
C VAL A 171 -10.25 0.10 21.81
N SER A 172 -9.38 -0.49 22.66
CA SER A 172 -8.22 -1.26 22.18
C SER A 172 -8.60 -2.44 21.29
N GLU A 173 -9.64 -3.21 21.65
CA GLU A 173 -10.12 -4.35 20.86
C GLU A 173 -10.63 -3.93 19.48
N VAL A 174 -11.36 -2.81 19.42
CA VAL A 174 -11.85 -2.26 18.14
C VAL A 174 -10.68 -1.75 17.29
N LEU A 175 -9.72 -1.04 17.88
CA LEU A 175 -8.55 -0.53 17.15
C LEU A 175 -7.65 -1.64 16.63
N GLU A 176 -7.47 -2.73 17.38
CA GLU A 176 -6.75 -3.93 16.92
C GLU A 176 -7.50 -4.60 15.76
N THR A 177 -8.81 -4.79 15.90
CA THR A 177 -9.65 -5.34 14.82
C THR A 177 -9.56 -4.51 13.55
N LEU A 178 -9.62 -3.18 13.65
CA LEU A 178 -9.43 -2.28 12.51
C LEU A 178 -8.02 -2.40 11.93
N ALA A 179 -6.97 -2.42 12.76
CA ALA A 179 -5.59 -2.53 12.30
C ALA A 179 -5.30 -3.83 11.56
N ASP A 180 -5.94 -4.93 11.96
CA ASP A 180 -5.73 -6.25 11.37
C ASP A 180 -6.51 -6.46 10.06
N ASN A 181 -7.64 -5.77 9.88
CA ASN A 181 -8.58 -6.04 8.79
C ASN A 181 -8.70 -4.90 7.76
N LEU A 182 -8.31 -3.66 8.10
CA LEU A 182 -8.33 -2.57 7.13
C LEU A 182 -7.23 -2.75 6.09
N PRO A 183 -7.53 -2.51 4.80
CA PRO A 183 -6.52 -2.53 3.72
C PRO A 183 -5.57 -1.32 3.70
N TYR A 184 -5.73 -0.41 4.64
CA TYR A 184 -4.97 0.82 4.75
C TYR A 184 -4.57 1.05 6.20
N TYR A 185 -3.53 1.86 6.40
CA TYR A 185 -3.00 2.09 7.73
C TYR A 185 -3.98 2.85 8.60
N ILE A 186 -4.25 2.31 9.78
CA ILE A 186 -4.73 3.04 10.94
C ILE A 186 -3.60 3.12 11.96
N ARG A 187 -3.30 4.32 12.43
CA ARG A 187 -2.30 4.55 13.46
C ARG A 187 -2.92 5.26 14.63
N TYR A 188 -2.69 4.75 15.83
CA TYR A 188 -3.21 5.34 17.06
C TYR A 188 -2.10 5.64 18.05
N GLU A 189 -2.39 6.52 19.01
CA GLU A 189 -1.46 6.96 20.05
C GLU A 189 -0.87 5.77 20.80
N LYS A 190 0.46 5.77 20.98
CA LYS A 190 1.17 4.77 21.77
C LYS A 190 1.81 5.39 23.00
N ASN A 191 1.78 4.66 24.11
CA ASN A 191 2.60 4.94 25.30
C ASN A 191 3.74 3.92 25.36
N GLY A 192 4.90 4.29 24.81
CA GLY A 192 6.01 3.37 24.60
C GLY A 192 5.66 2.30 23.55
N LYS A 193 5.72 1.02 23.94
CA LYS A 193 5.38 -0.11 23.04
C LYS A 193 3.90 -0.46 23.01
N LYS A 194 3.09 0.08 23.94
CA LYS A 194 1.67 -0.22 24.11
C LYS A 194 0.79 0.91 23.58
N GLY A 195 -0.50 0.65 23.39
CA GLY A 195 -1.49 1.70 23.15
C GLY A 195 -1.58 2.69 24.31
N HIS A 196 -2.24 3.82 24.10
CA HIS A 196 -2.53 4.77 25.16
C HIS A 196 -3.43 4.13 26.24
N PRO A 197 -3.20 4.36 27.56
CA PRO A 197 -3.95 3.67 28.63
C PRO A 197 -5.48 3.87 28.58
N GLU A 198 -5.94 4.99 28.03
CA GLU A 198 -7.39 5.23 27.83
C GLU A 198 -8.05 4.21 26.89
N PHE A 199 -7.30 3.56 26.00
CA PHE A 199 -7.85 2.56 25.08
C PHE A 199 -8.34 1.30 25.81
N ASP A 200 -7.70 0.94 26.92
CA ASP A 200 -8.04 -0.24 27.71
C ASP A 200 -9.10 0.02 28.78
N THR A 201 -9.37 1.29 29.08
CA THR A 201 -10.31 1.72 30.13
C THR A 201 -11.58 2.38 29.58
N THR A 202 -11.59 2.74 28.29
CA THR A 202 -12.75 3.29 27.60
C THR A 202 -13.49 2.18 26.86
N TYR A 203 -14.81 2.15 27.03
CA TYR A 203 -15.71 1.26 26.31
C TYR A 203 -16.51 2.03 25.26
N VAL A 204 -16.64 1.47 24.08
CA VAL A 204 -17.43 2.01 22.96
C VAL A 204 -18.56 1.05 22.63
N THR A 205 -19.75 1.59 22.39
CA THR A 205 -20.89 0.81 21.88
C THR A 205 -21.04 1.07 20.39
N LEU A 206 -20.86 0.04 19.59
CA LEU A 206 -21.15 0.03 18.16
C LEU A 206 -22.62 -0.33 17.98
N ALA A 207 -23.41 0.58 17.42
CA ALA A 207 -24.86 0.45 17.38
C ALA A 207 -25.35 -0.58 16.35
N GLU A 208 -24.58 -0.79 15.28
CA GLU A 208 -24.99 -1.59 14.13
C GLU A 208 -23.87 -2.51 13.65
N ASP A 209 -24.27 -3.60 13.00
CA ASP A 209 -23.37 -4.42 12.22
C ASP A 209 -22.88 -3.67 10.99
N LYS A 210 -21.65 -3.99 10.56
CA LYS A 210 -21.08 -3.48 9.31
C LYS A 210 -20.93 -1.96 9.21
N MET A 211 -20.78 -1.25 10.33
CA MET A 211 -20.45 0.19 10.31
C MET A 211 -19.20 0.47 9.44
N SER A 212 -19.16 1.64 8.82
CA SER A 212 -18.02 2.15 8.05
C SER A 212 -16.89 2.63 8.98
N ALA A 213 -15.70 2.83 8.42
CA ALA A 213 -14.56 3.31 9.22
C ALA A 213 -14.84 4.69 9.85
N VAL A 214 -15.56 5.58 9.15
CA VAL A 214 -15.95 6.89 9.70
C VAL A 214 -16.89 6.73 10.89
N GLU A 215 -17.94 5.91 10.76
CA GLU A 215 -18.93 5.67 11.81
C GLU A 215 -18.30 5.02 13.05
N VAL A 216 -17.38 4.05 12.86
CA VAL A 216 -16.66 3.41 13.96
C VAL A 216 -15.73 4.40 14.67
N LEU A 217 -14.99 5.22 13.93
CA LEU A 217 -14.10 6.24 14.51
C LEU A 217 -14.87 7.32 15.26
N GLU A 218 -16.03 7.73 14.76
CA GLU A 218 -16.92 8.63 15.47
C GLU A 218 -17.37 8.03 16.80
N ALA A 219 -17.86 6.78 16.80
CA ALA A 219 -18.24 6.10 18.04
C ALA A 219 -17.07 6.01 19.04
N ILE A 220 -15.86 5.69 18.57
CA ILE A 220 -14.65 5.65 19.40
C ILE A 220 -14.34 7.02 20.01
N VAL A 221 -14.28 8.07 19.18
CA VAL A 221 -13.95 9.43 19.63
C VAL A 221 -15.02 9.94 20.61
N GLN A 222 -16.29 9.63 20.36
CA GLN A 222 -17.39 9.98 21.26
C GLN A 222 -17.37 9.20 22.58
N ALA A 223 -16.74 8.03 22.64
CA ALA A 223 -16.62 7.26 23.87
C ALA A 223 -15.58 7.82 24.87
N PHE A 224 -14.52 8.50 24.39
CA PHE A 224 -13.47 9.00 25.30
C PHE A 224 -13.99 10.10 26.24
N PRO A 225 -13.52 10.19 27.49
CA PRO A 225 -13.89 11.29 28.36
C PRO A 225 -13.21 12.62 27.95
N ASP A 226 -11.98 12.56 27.44
CA ASP A 226 -11.20 13.74 27.07
C ASP A 226 -11.61 14.28 25.69
N VAL A 227 -11.79 15.60 25.60
CA VAL A 227 -12.16 16.30 24.35
C VAL A 227 -11.02 16.42 23.36
N SER A 228 -9.80 16.12 23.78
CA SER A 228 -8.58 16.23 22.98
C SER A 228 -8.37 15.03 22.05
N TRP A 229 -9.25 14.02 22.06
CA TRP A 229 -9.14 12.92 21.11
C TRP A 229 -9.63 13.34 19.73
N GLN A 230 -8.77 13.12 18.73
CA GLN A 230 -9.03 13.44 17.34
C GLN A 230 -8.66 12.26 16.47
N ALA A 231 -9.61 11.77 15.68
CA ALA A 231 -9.30 10.97 14.50
C ALA A 231 -9.15 11.90 13.29
N THR A 232 -8.17 11.62 12.44
CA THR A 232 -7.93 12.37 11.20
C THR A 232 -7.71 11.39 10.07
N ILE A 233 -8.47 11.58 9.00
CA ILE A 233 -8.40 10.74 7.81
C ILE A 233 -7.67 11.54 6.74
N PHE A 234 -6.70 10.89 6.09
CA PHE A 234 -5.98 11.39 4.93
C PHE A 234 -6.32 10.52 3.71
N HIS A 235 -5.85 10.94 2.54
CA HIS A 235 -5.99 10.19 1.29
C HIS A 235 -5.52 8.73 1.35
N GLY A 236 -4.51 8.39 2.16
CA GLY A 236 -3.94 7.04 2.20
C GLY A 236 -3.99 6.32 3.56
N ARG A 237 -4.46 6.99 4.63
CA ARG A 237 -4.36 6.45 6.00
C ARG A 237 -5.26 7.20 6.99
N ILE A 238 -5.39 6.62 8.18
CA ILE A 238 -6.10 7.16 9.33
C ILE A 238 -5.13 7.33 10.50
N ILE A 239 -5.28 8.40 11.26
CA ILE A 239 -4.63 8.57 12.58
C ILE A 239 -5.67 8.81 13.68
N LEU A 240 -5.38 8.37 14.90
CA LEU A 240 -6.14 8.66 16.12
C LEU A 240 -5.18 9.06 17.24
N TYR A 241 -5.16 10.34 17.61
CA TYR A 241 -4.26 10.88 18.62
C TYR A 241 -5.00 11.76 19.62
N LYS A 242 -4.42 11.91 20.80
CA LYS A 242 -4.83 12.85 21.82
C LYS A 242 -4.18 14.20 21.54
N GLU A 243 -4.75 14.91 20.58
CA GLU A 243 -4.31 16.24 20.13
C GLU A 243 -5.48 17.02 19.51
N ASN A 244 -5.32 18.35 19.42
CA ASN A 244 -6.18 19.19 18.61
C ASN A 244 -5.31 19.89 17.58
N LYS A 245 -5.28 19.35 16.36
CA LYS A 245 -4.37 19.80 15.31
C LYS A 245 -5.06 19.88 13.97
N ASN A 246 -4.89 21.02 13.31
CA ASN A 246 -5.29 21.18 11.92
C ASN A 246 -4.27 20.50 10.99
N TYR A 247 -4.75 19.53 10.22
CA TYR A 247 -4.01 18.88 9.16
C TYR A 247 -4.52 19.34 7.81
N VAL A 248 -3.71 20.14 7.10
CA VAL A 248 -4.10 20.80 5.84
C VAL A 248 -4.49 19.83 4.71
N TYR A 249 -4.04 18.57 4.79
CA TYR A 249 -4.34 17.51 3.82
C TYR A 249 -5.32 16.46 4.34
N ALA A 250 -5.98 16.72 5.46
CA ALA A 250 -7.04 15.85 5.96
C ALA A 250 -8.27 15.92 5.05
N THR A 251 -8.92 14.78 4.89
CA THR A 251 -10.23 14.63 4.23
C THR A 251 -11.35 14.53 5.26
N TYR A 252 -11.04 14.06 6.47
CA TYR A 252 -11.95 14.13 7.62
C TYR A 252 -11.20 14.49 8.89
N VAL A 253 -11.88 15.25 9.76
CA VAL A 253 -11.52 15.41 11.17
C VAL A 253 -12.72 14.99 12.00
N ILE A 254 -12.49 14.10 12.95
CA ILE A 254 -13.49 13.59 13.89
C ILE A 254 -13.00 13.90 15.28
N ASN A 255 -13.76 14.70 16.01
CA ASN A 255 -13.50 15.06 17.40
C ASN A 255 -14.83 15.05 18.18
N LYS A 256 -14.79 15.43 19.46
CA LYS A 256 -16.01 15.48 20.29
C LYS A 256 -17.13 16.38 19.76
N PHE A 257 -16.81 17.35 18.91
CA PHE A 257 -17.79 18.25 18.30
C PHE A 257 -18.44 17.67 17.04
N GLY A 258 -18.02 16.48 16.59
CA GLY A 258 -18.61 15.74 15.48
C GLY A 258 -17.63 15.42 14.37
N VAL A 259 -18.18 15.00 13.23
CA VAL A 259 -17.46 14.66 12.00
C VAL A 259 -17.46 15.86 11.07
N THR A 260 -16.28 16.29 10.64
CA THR A 260 -16.12 17.33 9.61
C THR A 260 -15.46 16.71 8.38
N LYS A 261 -16.18 16.65 7.25
CA LYS A 261 -15.61 16.32 5.93
C LYS A 261 -14.96 17.57 5.35
N LEU A 262 -13.73 17.42 4.86
CA LEU A 262 -12.89 18.50 4.36
C LEU A 262 -12.56 18.29 2.88
N THR A 263 -12.43 19.39 2.15
CA THR A 263 -11.89 19.41 0.80
C THR A 263 -10.46 19.95 0.86
N PRO A 264 -9.43 19.08 0.95
CA PRO A 264 -8.06 19.51 1.13
C PRO A 264 -7.58 20.30 -0.11
N HIS A 265 -6.83 21.37 0.14
CA HIS A 265 -6.15 22.11 -0.93
C HIS A 265 -4.88 21.34 -1.32
N LEU A 266 -4.97 20.59 -2.41
CA LEU A 266 -3.83 19.87 -2.97
C LEU A 266 -3.00 20.83 -3.83
N PRO A 267 -1.65 20.78 -3.73
CA PRO A 267 -0.81 21.51 -4.66
C PRO A 267 -1.07 21.00 -6.09
N VAL A 268 -1.32 21.93 -7.01
CA VAL A 268 -1.49 21.69 -8.45
C VAL A 268 -0.16 21.30 -9.08
#